data_AF-A0A2U1LCN6-F1
#
_entry.id   AF-A0A2U1LCN6-F1
#
_cell.length_a   1.000
_cell.length_b   1.000
_cell.length_c   1.000
_cell.angle_alpha   90.00
_cell.angle_beta   90.00
_cell.angle_gamma   90.00
#
_symmetry.space_group_name_H-M   'P 1'
#
loop_
_entity.id
_entity.type
_entity.pdbx_description
1 polymer ?
#
loop_
_entity_poly.entity_id
_entity_poly.type
_entity_poly.pdbx_seq_one_letter_code
_entity_poly.pdbx_strand_id
1 'polypeptide(L)'
;MAQGHMIPMVDIARILAQRGATVTIITTPVNASRFKSVIDRASEAKLKIQVLALPLATSEVAIDMLEEPAEKTLRGLSLAPSCIISDHGISWMTNVAKRLNIPRIIFFGPGCFSSLCINIAMNTNILDEIDSDFEYFVLTDIPFLGLHDQN
;
A
#
# COMPACT_ATOMS: atom_id res chain seq x y z
N MET A 1 7.08 2.69 -6.49
CA MET A 1 5.81 2.91 -5.77
C MET A 1 5.40 4.37 -5.90
N ALA A 2 4.15 4.63 -6.29
CA ALA A 2 3.67 5.99 -6.57
C ALA A 2 3.40 6.80 -5.29
N GLN A 3 3.47 8.13 -5.41
CA GLN A 3 3.26 9.04 -4.29
C GLN A 3 1.87 8.91 -3.66
N GLY A 4 0.83 8.64 -4.46
CA GLY A 4 -0.55 8.46 -4.00
C GLY A 4 -0.73 7.29 -3.02
N HIS A 5 0.20 6.33 -2.98
CA HIS A 5 0.18 5.23 -2.02
C HIS A 5 1.12 5.48 -0.84
N MET A 6 2.28 6.10 -1.10
CA MET A 6 3.27 6.34 -0.05
C MET A 6 2.80 7.35 1.00
N ILE A 7 2.11 8.43 0.61
CA ILE A 7 1.58 9.43 1.54
C ILE A 7 0.65 8.78 2.59
N PRO A 8 -0.44 8.08 2.19
CA PRO A 8 -1.34 7.47 3.17
C PRO A 8 -0.65 6.39 4.02
N MET A 9 0.30 5.63 3.46
CA MET A 9 1.07 4.66 4.25
C MET A 9 1.96 5.32 5.31
N VAL A 10 2.58 6.47 5.00
CA VAL A 10 3.36 7.24 5.99
C VAL A 10 2.43 7.82 7.07
N ASP A 11 1.23 8.25 6.70
CA ASP A 11 0.25 8.73 7.68
C ASP A 11 -0.26 7.60 8.58
N ILE A 12 -0.53 6.41 8.04
CA ILE A 12 -0.84 5.20 8.82
C ILE A 12 0.30 4.88 9.80
N ALA A 13 1.56 4.91 9.33
CA ALA A 13 2.72 4.69 10.17
C ALA A 13 2.79 5.67 11.35
N ARG A 14 2.49 6.95 11.11
CA ARG A 14 2.43 7.98 12.17
C ARG A 14 1.30 7.72 13.16
N ILE A 15 0.09 7.40 12.69
CA ILE A 15 -1.06 7.10 13.54
C ILE A 15 -0.77 5.89 14.44
N LEU A 16 -0.17 4.82 13.89
CA LEU A 16 0.21 3.65 14.66
C LEU A 16 1.26 3.99 15.73
N ALA A 17 2.28 4.78 15.36
CA ALA A 17 3.31 5.19 16.31
C ALA A 17 2.79 6.10 17.42
N GLN A 18 1.83 6.99 17.11
CA GLN A 18 1.13 7.82 18.11
C GLN A 18 0.32 6.97 19.10
N ARG A 19 -0.13 5.79 18.69
CA ARG A 19 -0.81 4.80 19.54
C ARG A 19 0.15 3.85 20.26
N GLY A 20 1.46 4.13 20.23
CA GLY A 20 2.48 3.40 20.96
C GLY A 20 3.14 2.23 20.20
N ALA A 21 2.76 2.00 18.93
CA ALA A 21 3.42 0.98 18.11
C ALA A 21 4.84 1.40 17.73
N THR A 22 5.76 0.44 17.63
CA THR A 22 7.05 0.63 16.95
C THR A 22 6.86 0.34 15.47
N VAL A 23 7.17 1.30 14.60
CA VAL A 23 6.91 1.20 13.16
C VAL A 23 8.21 1.26 12.37
N THR A 24 8.36 0.33 11.43
CA THR A 24 9.46 0.30 10.45
C THR A 24 8.90 0.51 9.06
N ILE A 25 9.31 1.57 8.38
CA ILE A 25 8.96 1.82 6.99
C ILE A 25 10.09 1.27 6.12
N ILE A 26 9.81 0.22 5.37
CA ILE A 26 10.74 -0.32 4.36
C ILE A 26 10.42 0.36 3.03
N THR A 27 11.40 1.03 2.43
CA THR A 27 11.22 1.75 1.17
C THR A 27 12.53 1.84 0.38
N THR A 28 12.59 2.64 -0.67
CA THR A 28 13.80 2.86 -1.48
C THR A 28 14.50 4.16 -1.06
N PRO A 29 15.81 4.33 -1.33
CA PRO A 29 16.54 5.55 -0.95
C PRO A 29 15.90 6.83 -1.48
N VAL A 30 15.45 6.82 -2.75
CA VAL A 30 14.78 7.96 -3.37
C VAL A 30 13.49 8.32 -2.62
N ASN A 31 12.70 7.32 -2.21
CA ASN A 31 11.47 7.56 -1.47
C ASN A 31 11.75 7.97 -0.01
N ALA A 32 12.75 7.38 0.65
CA ALA A 32 13.17 7.80 1.98
C ALA A 32 13.53 9.29 2.02
N SER A 33 14.30 9.76 1.04
CA SER A 33 14.65 11.18 0.89
C SER A 33 13.42 12.07 0.68
N ARG A 34 12.43 11.61 -0.11
CA ARG A 34 11.19 12.37 -0.36
C ARG A 34 10.36 12.58 0.91
N PHE A 35 10.34 11.62 1.83
CA PHE A 35 9.56 11.70 3.07
C PHE A 35 10.38 12.13 4.29
N LYS A 36 11.63 12.57 4.09
CA LYS A 36 12.57 12.91 5.17
C LYS A 36 11.96 13.90 6.18
N SER A 37 11.35 14.98 5.71
CA SER A 37 10.75 16.00 6.58
C SER A 37 9.64 15.45 7.48
N VAL A 38 8.85 14.50 6.98
CA VAL A 38 7.77 13.86 7.76
C VAL A 38 8.34 12.92 8.81
N ILE A 39 9.42 12.20 8.48
CA ILE A 39 10.14 11.32 9.40
C ILE A 39 10.84 12.14 10.49
N ASP A 40 11.51 13.23 10.12
CA ASP A 40 12.19 14.14 11.06
C ASP A 40 11.18 14.68 12.08
N ARG A 41 10.02 15.15 11.62
CA ARG A 41 8.92 15.62 12.50
C ARG A 41 8.38 14.51 13.42
N ALA A 42 8.33 13.27 12.95
CA ALA A 42 7.93 12.15 13.79
C ALA A 42 8.98 11.87 14.89
N SER A 43 10.26 11.99 14.56
CA SER A 43 11.37 11.87 15.51
C SER A 43 11.35 12.99 16.56
N GLU A 44 11.12 14.24 16.15
CA GLU A 44 10.94 15.38 17.06
C GLU A 44 9.78 15.18 18.03
N ALA A 45 8.68 14.57 17.56
CA ALA A 45 7.55 14.15 18.37
C ALA A 45 7.81 12.87 19.20
N LYS A 46 9.04 12.36 19.21
CA LYS A 46 9.48 11.14 19.93
C LYS A 46 8.68 9.89 19.55
N LEU A 47 8.15 9.84 18.32
CA LEU A 47 7.47 8.66 17.80
C LEU A 47 8.49 7.58 17.44
N LYS A 48 8.14 6.32 17.71
CA LYS A 48 8.99 5.14 17.43
C LYS A 48 8.89 4.74 15.95
N ILE A 49 9.34 5.60 15.06
CA ILE A 49 9.35 5.36 13.61
C ILE A 49 10.80 5.26 13.13
N GLN A 50 11.11 4.18 12.42
CA GLN A 50 12.38 4.01 11.72
C GLN A 50 12.13 3.78 10.22
N VAL A 51 13.09 4.19 9.39
CA VAL A 51 13.03 3.98 7.94
C VAL A 51 14.23 3.17 7.50
N LEU A 52 13.96 2.07 6.79
CA LEU A 52 14.97 1.20 6.20
C LEU A 52 14.87 1.33 4.68
N ALA A 53 15.93 1.85 4.08
CA ALA A 53 16.05 1.96 2.64
C ALA A 53 16.69 0.68 2.08
N LEU A 54 15.96 -0.06 1.24
CA LEU A 54 16.49 -1.19 0.50
C LEU A 54 17.41 -0.66 -0.60
N PRO A 55 18.72 -0.99 -0.61
CA PRO A 55 19.62 -0.54 -1.64
C PRO A 55 19.15 -1.08 -2.99
N LEU A 56 18.90 -0.18 -3.93
CA LEU A 56 18.63 -0.50 -5.32
C LEU A 56 19.86 -0.14 -6.15
N ALA A 57 20.23 -1.02 -7.08
CA ALA A 57 21.31 -0.73 -8.03
C ALA A 57 20.93 0.40 -9.00
N THR A 58 19.62 0.61 -9.26
CA THR A 58 19.10 1.65 -10.16
C THR A 58 17.73 2.18 -9.69
N SER A 59 17.27 3.32 -10.22
CA SER A 59 15.94 3.87 -9.93
C SER A 59 14.78 3.08 -10.53
N GLU A 60 15.07 2.11 -11.38
CA GLU A 60 14.13 1.35 -12.22
C GLU A 60 14.09 -0.14 -11.87
N VAL A 61 14.25 -0.47 -10.59
CA VAL A 61 14.12 -1.86 -10.16
C VAL A 61 12.63 -2.23 -10.08
N ALA A 62 12.25 -3.29 -10.79
CA ALA A 62 10.91 -3.85 -10.73
C ALA A 62 10.56 -4.26 -9.29
N ILE A 63 9.32 -4.04 -8.87
CA ILE A 63 8.85 -4.37 -7.51
C ILE A 63 9.12 -5.84 -7.16
N ASP A 64 9.09 -6.74 -8.14
CA ASP A 64 9.32 -8.17 -7.93
C ASP A 64 10.76 -8.50 -7.51
N MET A 65 11.74 -7.71 -7.96
CA MET A 65 13.15 -7.90 -7.57
C MET A 65 13.42 -7.51 -6.11
N LEU A 66 12.45 -6.89 -5.44
CA LEU A 66 12.55 -6.50 -4.03
C LEU A 66 12.17 -7.64 -3.06
N GLU A 67 11.67 -8.78 -3.54
CA GLU A 67 11.25 -9.89 -2.67
C GLU A 67 12.38 -10.36 -1.75
N GLU A 68 13.51 -10.79 -2.32
CA GLU A 68 14.63 -11.30 -1.53
C GLU A 68 15.26 -10.24 -0.61
N PRO A 69 15.57 -9.01 -1.08
CA PRO A 69 16.09 -7.96 -0.21
C PRO A 69 15.14 -7.64 0.95
N ALA A 70 13.83 -7.55 0.69
CA ALA A 70 12.84 -7.25 1.71
C ALA A 70 12.74 -8.38 2.75
N GLU A 71 12.69 -9.64 2.31
CA GLU A 71 12.68 -10.78 3.24
C GLU A 71 13.95 -10.81 4.10
N LYS A 72 15.12 -10.60 3.50
CA LYS A 72 16.39 -10.53 4.23
C LYS A 72 16.37 -9.41 5.27
N THR A 73 15.86 -8.23 4.92
CA THR A 73 15.69 -7.12 5.87
C THR A 73 14.74 -7.48 6.99
N LEU A 74 13.59 -8.10 6.72
CA LEU A 74 12.63 -8.51 7.73
C LEU A 74 13.21 -9.55 8.71
N ARG A 75 13.98 -10.51 8.22
CA ARG A 75 14.69 -11.51 9.04
C ARG A 75 15.81 -10.89 9.89
N GLY A 76 16.42 -9.82 9.41
CA GLY A 76 17.50 -9.11 10.10
C GLY A 76 17.03 -8.11 11.16
N LEU A 77 15.73 -7.90 11.32
CA LEU A 77 15.20 -7.04 12.39
C LEU A 77 15.48 -7.67 13.75
N SER A 78 15.93 -6.85 14.71
CA SER A 78 16.20 -7.28 16.08
C SER A 78 14.97 -7.82 16.80
N LEU A 79 13.79 -7.36 16.40
CA LEU A 79 12.49 -7.86 16.85
C LEU A 79 11.64 -8.17 15.62
N ALA A 80 11.09 -9.37 15.56
CA ALA A 80 10.15 -9.74 14.51
C ALA A 80 8.90 -8.84 14.62
N PRO A 81 8.44 -8.23 13.51
CA PRO A 81 7.24 -7.41 13.55
C PRO A 81 6.03 -8.28 13.83
N SER A 82 5.08 -7.76 14.61
CA SER A 82 3.81 -8.44 14.89
C SER A 82 2.84 -8.42 13.71
N CYS A 83 3.08 -7.56 12.72
CA CYS A 83 2.28 -7.45 11.50
C CYS A 83 3.09 -6.73 10.40
N ILE A 84 2.84 -7.10 9.14
CA ILE A 84 3.28 -6.38 7.95
C ILE A 84 2.08 -5.64 7.37
N ILE A 85 2.25 -4.35 7.04
CA ILE A 85 1.29 -3.60 6.24
C ILE A 85 1.97 -3.30 4.90
N SER A 86 1.40 -3.77 3.80
CA SER A 86 1.99 -3.57 2.48
C SER A 86 0.95 -3.26 1.42
N ASP A 87 1.39 -2.58 0.37
CA ASP A 87 0.54 -2.27 -0.77
C ASP A 87 0.00 -3.53 -1.46
N HIS A 88 -1.20 -3.43 -2.01
CA HIS A 88 -1.80 -4.50 -2.81
C HIS A 88 -0.96 -4.88 -4.04
N GLY A 89 -0.26 -3.92 -4.64
CA GLY A 89 0.57 -4.14 -5.83
C GLY A 89 1.84 -4.95 -5.55
N ILE A 90 2.13 -5.27 -4.29
CA ILE A 90 3.26 -6.10 -3.87
C ILE A 90 2.75 -7.52 -3.61
N SER A 91 2.52 -8.28 -4.68
CA SER A 91 1.92 -9.61 -4.63
C SER A 91 2.77 -10.61 -3.83
N TRP A 92 4.08 -10.63 -4.08
CA TRP A 92 5.05 -11.53 -3.44
C TRP A 92 5.10 -11.41 -1.91
N MET A 93 4.69 -10.28 -1.34
CA MET A 93 4.68 -10.07 0.11
C MET A 93 3.77 -11.06 0.84
N THR A 94 2.76 -11.64 0.16
CA THR A 94 1.92 -12.70 0.74
C THR A 94 2.74 -13.92 1.07
N ASN A 95 3.65 -14.31 0.17
CA ASN A 95 4.48 -15.49 0.35
C ASN A 95 5.57 -15.24 1.40
N VAL A 96 6.20 -14.06 1.38
CA VAL A 96 7.14 -13.64 2.43
C VAL A 96 6.49 -13.68 3.82
N ALA A 97 5.33 -13.04 3.97
CA ALA A 97 4.61 -12.99 5.25
C ALA A 97 4.26 -14.41 5.77
N LYS A 98 3.81 -15.30 4.88
CA LYS A 98 3.56 -16.72 5.21
C LYS A 98 4.83 -17.44 5.64
N ARG A 99 5.94 -17.31 4.90
CA ARG A 99 7.24 -17.94 5.23
C ARG A 99 7.80 -17.47 6.57
N LEU A 100 7.55 -16.21 6.93
CA LEU A 100 7.98 -15.62 8.19
C LEU A 100 6.99 -15.85 9.35
N ASN A 101 5.82 -16.42 9.07
CA ASN A 101 4.71 -16.55 10.00
C ASN A 101 4.29 -15.20 10.64
N ILE A 102 4.19 -14.16 9.80
CA ILE A 102 3.81 -12.80 10.20
C ILE A 102 2.48 -12.42 9.55
N PRO A 103 1.48 -11.95 10.30
CA PRO A 103 0.22 -11.45 9.73
C PRO A 103 0.47 -10.33 8.70
N ARG A 104 -0.23 -10.36 7.57
CA ARG A 104 -0.20 -9.31 6.54
C ARG A 104 -1.54 -8.60 6.45
N ILE A 105 -1.52 -7.28 6.56
CA ILE A 105 -2.63 -6.38 6.20
C ILE A 105 -2.31 -5.75 4.85
N ILE A 106 -3.27 -5.80 3.93
CA ILE A 106 -3.12 -5.22 2.59
C ILE A 106 -3.67 -3.79 2.64
N PHE A 107 -2.86 -2.83 2.21
CA PHE A 107 -3.30 -1.48 1.94
C PHE A 107 -3.76 -1.39 0.49
N PHE A 108 -5.04 -1.08 0.30
CA PHE A 108 -5.62 -0.75 -0.99
C PHE A 108 -5.93 0.75 -1.00
N GLY A 109 -5.25 1.50 -1.86
CA GLY A 109 -5.35 2.97 -1.92
C GLY A 109 -6.71 3.50 -2.36
N PRO A 110 -7.35 2.92 -3.39
CA PRO A 110 -8.67 3.38 -3.84
C PRO A 110 -9.76 3.19 -2.77
N GLY A 111 -10.79 4.04 -2.80
CA GLY A 111 -11.93 3.96 -1.88
C GLY A 111 -12.79 2.72 -2.10
N CYS A 112 -13.70 2.43 -1.16
CA CYS A 112 -14.58 1.25 -1.23
C CYS A 112 -15.45 1.23 -2.49
N PHE A 113 -15.91 2.39 -2.96
CA PHE A 113 -16.66 2.51 -4.21
C PHE A 113 -15.82 2.07 -5.42
N SER A 114 -14.65 2.67 -5.61
CA SER A 114 -13.73 2.29 -6.69
C SER A 114 -13.31 0.81 -6.60
N SER A 115 -13.13 0.30 -5.38
CA SER A 115 -12.80 -1.11 -5.14
C SER A 115 -13.93 -2.04 -5.55
N LEU A 116 -15.19 -1.68 -5.23
CA LEU A 116 -16.37 -2.40 -5.66
C LEU A 116 -16.49 -2.39 -7.18
N CYS A 117 -16.29 -1.22 -7.82
CA CYS A 117 -16.35 -1.10 -9.27
C CYS A 117 -15.31 -1.99 -9.95
N ILE A 118 -14.05 -1.93 -9.48
CA ILE A 118 -12.96 -2.79 -9.98
C ILE A 118 -13.30 -4.26 -9.76
N ASN A 119 -13.82 -4.63 -8.58
CA ASN A 119 -14.16 -6.01 -8.28
C ASN A 119 -15.26 -6.55 -9.22
N ILE A 120 -16.33 -5.78 -9.45
CA ILE A 120 -17.40 -6.18 -10.38
C ILE A 120 -16.84 -6.29 -11.80
N ALA A 121 -16.08 -5.28 -12.26
CA ALA A 121 -15.50 -5.29 -13.60
C ALA A 121 -14.53 -6.47 -13.83
N MET A 122 -13.79 -6.91 -12.80
CA MET A 122 -12.83 -8.01 -12.90
C MET A 122 -13.44 -9.41 -12.69
N ASN A 123 -14.58 -9.52 -12.01
CA ASN A 123 -15.18 -10.81 -11.64
C ASN A 123 -16.52 -11.10 -12.32
N THR A 124 -16.95 -10.23 -13.24
CA THR A 124 -18.13 -10.42 -14.09
C THR A 124 -17.72 -10.24 -15.55
N ASN A 125 -18.57 -10.69 -16.47
CA ASN A 125 -18.33 -10.54 -17.90
C ASN A 125 -18.86 -9.20 -18.44
N ILE A 126 -19.12 -8.22 -17.57
CA ILE A 126 -19.73 -6.94 -17.97
C ILE A 126 -18.91 -6.18 -19.01
N LEU A 127 -17.58 -6.37 -18.99
CA LEU A 127 -16.68 -5.76 -19.97
C LEU A 127 -16.64 -6.50 -21.30
N ASP A 128 -17.04 -7.78 -21.34
CA ASP A 128 -17.07 -8.58 -22.57
C ASP A 128 -18.27 -8.22 -23.46
N GLU A 129 -19.28 -7.56 -22.91
CA GLU A 129 -20.51 -7.14 -23.59
C GLU A 129 -20.41 -5.74 -24.22
N ILE A 130 -19.26 -5.08 -24.12
CA ILE A 130 -19.04 -3.72 -24.60
C ILE A 130 -18.37 -3.75 -25.97
N ASP A 131 -19.05 -3.23 -26.98
CA ASP A 131 -18.57 -3.25 -28.38
C ASP A 131 -17.81 -1.97 -28.78
N SER A 132 -17.82 -0.93 -27.94
CA SER A 132 -17.17 0.36 -28.24
C SER A 132 -16.52 1.01 -27.01
N ASP A 133 -15.33 1.59 -27.21
CA ASP A 133 -14.63 2.41 -26.21
C ASP A 133 -15.43 3.65 -25.74
N PHE A 134 -16.48 4.05 -26.47
CA PHE A 134 -17.33 5.20 -26.16
C PHE A 134 -18.74 4.80 -25.65
N GLU A 135 -19.00 3.51 -25.49
CA GLU A 135 -20.27 3.01 -24.99
C GLU A 135 -20.37 3.17 -23.47
N TYR A 136 -21.50 3.72 -23.02
CA TYR A 136 -21.81 3.83 -21.59
C TYR A 136 -22.57 2.58 -21.14
N PHE A 137 -22.16 2.01 -20.02
CA PHE A 137 -22.84 0.89 -19.38
C PHE A 137 -23.10 1.17 -17.90
N VAL A 138 -24.09 0.48 -17.34
CA VAL A 138 -24.44 0.61 -15.92
C VAL A 138 -23.80 -0.52 -15.15
N LEU A 139 -23.01 -0.20 -14.13
CA LEU A 139 -22.52 -1.20 -13.21
C LEU A 139 -23.66 -1.63 -12.28
N THR A 140 -24.18 -2.85 -12.48
CA THR A 140 -25.23 -3.42 -11.62
C THR A 140 -24.68 -3.71 -10.22
N ASP A 141 -25.56 -3.79 -9.22
CA ASP A 141 -25.22 -4.12 -7.81
C ASP A 141 -24.41 -3.09 -7.01
N ILE A 142 -24.24 -1.86 -7.53
CA ILE A 142 -23.77 -0.74 -6.70
C ILE A 142 -24.97 -0.08 -5.99
N PRO A 143 -24.90 0.19 -4.66
CA PRO A 143 -25.90 1.03 -4.01
C PRO A 143 -25.93 2.41 -4.70
N PHE A 144 -27.11 2.82 -5.17
CA PHE A 144 -27.32 4.08 -5.87
C PHE A 144 -26.75 5.24 -5.01
N LEU A 145 -25.60 5.77 -5.42
CA LEU A 145 -25.11 7.05 -4.93
C LEU A 145 -25.82 8.11 -5.76
N GLY A 146 -27.12 8.30 -5.51
CA GLY A 146 -27.84 9.42 -6.08
C GLY A 146 -27.09 10.69 -5.67
N LEU A 147 -26.48 11.38 -6.64
CA LEU A 147 -26.23 12.81 -6.46
C LEU A 147 -27.61 13.39 -6.19
N HIS A 148 -27.84 13.83 -4.96
CA HIS A 148 -28.99 14.67 -4.69
C HIS A 148 -28.81 15.90 -5.59
N ASP A 149 -29.48 15.91 -6.73
CA ASP A 149 -29.80 17.16 -7.42
C ASP A 149 -30.65 17.95 -6.43
N GLN A 150 -30.00 18.85 -5.72
CA GLN A 150 -30.69 20.01 -5.18
C GLN A 150 -30.79 21.03 -6.32
N ASN A 151 -31.79 20.84 -7.17
CA ASN A 151 -32.72 21.86 -7.69
C ASN A 151 -33.37 21.43 -9.01
#